data_AF-A0A975D1L4-F1
#
_entry.id   AF-A0A975D1L4-F1
#
_cell.length_a   1.000
_cell.length_b   1.000
_cell.length_c   1.000
_cell.angle_alpha   90.00
_cell.angle_beta   90.00
_cell.angle_gamma   90.00
#
_symmetry.space_group_name_H-M   'P 1'
#
loop_
_entity.id
_entity.type
_entity.pdbx_description
1 polymer ?
#
loop_
_entity_poly.entity_id
_entity_poly.type
_entity_poly.pdbx_seq_one_letter_code
_entity_poly.pdbx_strand_id
1 'polypeptide(L)'
;MTRARIVAATANLMQRRPLRELRVAEIGQMAAVSSSTFYLYFESVAEAGLAVVEEVQQATPELMALLASTWTADNVMAKAKAFVQAYMAVWDTHHALLRIRNFVADEGDKRFHDVRRRAVEPIHLALQEKIETLQADLPPDQRLDPPSTASVVLAMLERTAALIRLPSAHKATRPRQIETTAFLLASALMGGMPRDVRNTRKTPEKPADQSRPARRRARQAEDGAPSA
;
A
#
# COMPACT_ATOMS: atom_id res chain seq x y z
N MET A 1 6.32 -34.25 14.95
CA MET A 1 5.63 -33.72 16.15
C MET A 1 6.47 -32.71 16.92
N THR A 2 7.74 -32.99 17.25
CA THR A 2 8.60 -32.06 18.03
C THR A 2 8.91 -30.74 17.33
N ARG A 3 9.32 -30.76 16.05
CA ARG A 3 9.54 -29.54 15.26
C ARG A 3 8.31 -28.61 15.26
N ALA A 4 7.13 -29.17 14.99
CA ALA A 4 5.88 -28.41 14.98
C ALA A 4 5.55 -27.77 16.34
N ARG A 5 5.84 -28.45 17.45
CA ARG A 5 5.69 -27.87 18.81
C ARG A 5 6.62 -26.68 19.03
N ILE A 6 7.86 -26.77 18.57
CA ILE A 6 8.83 -25.67 18.66
C ILE A 6 8.37 -24.47 17.81
N VAL A 7 7.91 -24.70 16.58
CA VAL A 7 7.38 -23.66 15.70
C VAL A 7 6.14 -23.00 16.34
N ALA A 8 5.18 -23.78 16.82
CA ALA A 8 3.98 -23.25 17.47
C ALA A 8 4.29 -22.43 18.73
N ALA A 9 5.24 -22.88 19.57
CA ALA A 9 5.70 -22.13 20.74
C ALA A 9 6.38 -20.81 20.33
N THR A 10 7.23 -20.85 19.30
CA THR A 10 7.89 -19.66 18.76
C THR A 10 6.86 -18.66 18.22
N ALA A 11 5.86 -19.14 17.47
CA ALA A 11 4.77 -18.32 16.96
C ALA A 11 3.99 -17.63 18.09
N ASN A 12 3.67 -18.36 19.17
CA ASN A 12 2.96 -17.81 20.32
C ASN A 12 3.76 -16.68 21.00
N LEU A 13 5.07 -16.86 21.16
CA LEU A 13 5.95 -15.86 21.74
C LEU A 13 6.11 -14.62 20.84
N MET A 14 6.21 -14.80 19.52
CA MET A 14 6.30 -13.72 18.53
C MET A 14 5.05 -12.83 18.50
N GLN A 15 3.88 -13.32 18.94
CA GLN A 15 2.69 -12.48 19.07
C GLN A 15 2.84 -11.38 20.14
N ARG A 16 3.76 -11.55 21.10
CA ARG A 16 3.86 -10.69 22.29
C ARG A 16 5.12 -9.83 22.32
N ARG A 17 6.22 -10.29 21.72
CA ARG A 17 7.55 -9.66 21.80
C ARG A 17 8.28 -9.76 20.45
N PRO A 18 9.22 -8.84 20.15
CA PRO A 18 10.04 -8.92 18.95
C PRO A 18 10.93 -10.18 18.95
N LEU A 19 11.24 -10.71 17.77
CA LEU A 19 12.00 -11.96 17.60
C LEU A 19 13.35 -11.95 18.31
N ARG A 20 14.07 -10.81 18.27
CA ARG A 20 15.39 -10.63 18.90
C ARG A 20 15.39 -10.78 20.42
N GLU A 21 14.24 -10.66 21.08
CA GLU A 21 14.12 -10.78 22.54
C GLU A 21 13.79 -12.22 22.98
N LEU A 22 13.46 -13.12 22.05
CA LEU A 22 13.11 -14.49 22.38
C LEU A 22 14.36 -15.32 22.67
N ARG A 23 14.28 -16.18 23.68
CA ARG A 23 15.38 -17.08 24.07
C ARG A 23 15.01 -18.54 23.82
N VAL A 24 16.01 -19.35 23.46
CA VAL A 24 15.86 -20.80 23.27
C VAL A 24 15.27 -21.48 24.51
N ALA A 25 15.69 -21.10 25.72
CA ALA A 25 15.16 -21.67 26.95
C ALA A 25 13.65 -21.42 27.12
N GLU A 26 13.16 -20.22 26.76
CA GLU A 26 11.73 -19.88 26.84
C GLU A 26 10.91 -20.66 25.81
N ILE A 27 11.43 -20.78 24.58
CA ILE A 27 10.79 -21.58 23.51
C ILE A 27 10.76 -23.06 23.93
N GLY A 28 11.87 -23.58 24.44
CA GLY A 28 11.98 -24.96 24.90
C GLY A 28 11.00 -25.26 26.04
N GLN A 29 10.90 -24.36 27.03
CA GLN A 29 9.93 -24.48 28.11
C GLN A 29 8.49 -24.54 27.59
N MET A 30 8.10 -23.61 26.72
CA MET A 30 6.73 -23.57 26.16
C MET A 30 6.44 -24.76 25.24
N ALA A 31 7.44 -25.20 24.47
CA ALA A 31 7.33 -26.37 23.62
C ALA A 31 7.50 -27.68 24.41
N ALA A 32 7.81 -27.65 25.71
CA ALA A 32 8.19 -28.78 26.56
C ALA A 32 9.28 -29.67 25.93
N VAL A 33 10.42 -29.04 25.59
CA VAL A 33 11.65 -29.65 25.09
C VAL A 33 12.88 -28.99 25.72
N SER A 34 14.01 -29.69 25.76
CA SER A 34 15.28 -29.11 26.22
C SER A 34 15.89 -28.15 25.18
N SER A 35 16.80 -27.26 25.61
CA SER A 35 17.59 -26.42 24.68
C SER A 35 18.40 -27.29 23.71
N SER A 36 18.98 -28.39 24.17
CA SER A 36 19.70 -29.34 23.31
C SER A 36 18.78 -29.92 22.24
N THR A 37 17.54 -30.28 22.60
CA THR A 37 16.53 -30.75 21.65
C THR A 37 16.12 -29.66 20.65
N PHE A 38 16.02 -28.40 21.07
CA PHE A 38 15.77 -27.28 20.15
C PHE A 38 16.84 -27.20 19.05
N TYR A 39 18.12 -27.27 19.45
CA TYR A 39 19.25 -27.17 18.52
C TYR A 39 19.39 -28.36 17.56
N LEU A 40 18.66 -29.47 17.76
CA LEU A 40 18.54 -30.53 16.76
C LEU A 40 17.66 -30.14 15.57
N TYR A 41 16.82 -29.11 15.69
CA TYR A 41 15.87 -28.69 14.65
C TYR A 41 16.13 -27.30 14.10
N PHE A 42 16.70 -26.41 14.91
CA PHE A 42 16.98 -25.03 14.53
C PHE A 42 18.31 -24.59 15.13
N GLU A 43 19.20 -24.07 14.28
CA GLU A 43 20.49 -23.47 14.63
C GLU A 43 20.31 -22.19 15.47
N SER A 44 19.18 -21.50 15.30
CA SER A 44 18.92 -20.25 16.01
C SER A 44 17.43 -19.94 16.21
N VAL A 45 17.15 -18.99 17.10
CA VAL A 45 15.80 -18.40 17.27
C VAL A 45 15.33 -17.73 15.97
N ALA A 46 16.25 -17.12 15.20
CA ALA A 46 15.91 -16.50 13.92
C ALA A 46 15.43 -17.54 12.90
N GLU A 47 16.06 -18.72 12.86
CA GLU A 47 15.64 -19.81 11.98
C GLU A 47 14.29 -20.41 12.40
N ALA A 48 14.06 -20.58 13.71
CA ALA A 48 12.74 -20.99 14.21
C ALA A 48 11.66 -19.94 13.85
N GLY A 49 11.98 -18.65 13.97
CA GLY A 49 11.10 -17.56 13.57
C GLY A 49 10.85 -17.51 12.07
N LEU A 50 11.85 -17.85 11.24
CA LEU A 50 11.71 -17.98 9.80
C LEU A 50 10.69 -19.07 9.46
N ALA A 51 10.81 -20.25 10.09
CA ALA A 51 9.87 -21.35 9.90
C ALA A 51 8.43 -20.97 10.29
N VAL A 52 8.25 -20.14 11.32
CA VAL A 52 6.92 -19.61 11.69
C VAL A 52 6.32 -18.75 10.58
N VAL A 53 7.11 -17.82 10.02
CA VAL A 53 6.58 -16.88 9.01
C VAL A 53 6.41 -17.53 7.63
N GLU A 54 7.10 -18.65 7.37
CA GLU A 54 6.89 -19.49 6.18
C GLU A 54 5.53 -20.20 6.18
N GLU A 55 4.96 -20.48 7.36
CA GLU A 55 3.62 -21.09 7.47
C GLU A 55 2.48 -20.07 7.27
N VAL A 56 2.79 -18.77 7.16
CA VAL A 56 1.79 -17.73 6.98
C VAL A 56 1.42 -17.59 5.49
N GLN A 57 0.27 -18.14 5.11
CA GLN A 57 -0.29 -18.01 3.78
C GLN A 57 -0.97 -16.64 3.61
N GLN A 58 -0.31 -15.68 2.93
CA GLN A 58 -0.94 -14.39 2.60
C GLN A 58 -1.91 -14.49 1.40
N ALA A 59 -1.55 -15.29 0.39
CA ALA A 59 -2.39 -15.56 -0.78
C ALA A 59 -3.41 -16.65 -0.44
N THR A 60 -4.41 -16.33 0.40
CA THR A 60 -5.41 -17.33 0.80
C THR A 60 -6.30 -17.73 -0.38
N PRO A 61 -6.90 -18.94 -0.36
CA PRO A 61 -7.83 -19.38 -1.42
C PRO A 61 -8.97 -18.39 -1.65
N GLU A 62 -9.50 -17.78 -0.59
CA GLU A 62 -10.59 -16.80 -0.67
C GLU A 62 -10.14 -15.51 -1.36
N LEU A 63 -8.94 -15.02 -1.02
CA LEU A 63 -8.37 -13.82 -1.63
C LEU A 63 -8.09 -14.04 -3.12
N MET A 64 -7.53 -15.20 -3.46
CA MET A 64 -7.22 -15.57 -4.84
C MET A 64 -8.49 -15.80 -5.66
N ALA A 65 -9.53 -16.40 -5.08
CA ALA A 65 -10.83 -16.57 -5.74
C ALA A 65 -11.50 -15.22 -6.08
N LEU A 66 -11.35 -14.20 -5.22
CA LEU A 66 -11.85 -12.85 -5.51
C LEU A 66 -11.14 -12.24 -6.72
N LEU A 67 -9.81 -12.38 -6.81
CA LEU A 67 -9.03 -11.91 -7.97
C LEU A 67 -9.33 -12.72 -9.24
N ALA A 68 -9.54 -14.03 -9.13
CA ALA A 68 -9.90 -14.87 -10.27
C ALA A 68 -11.32 -14.58 -10.80
N SER A 69 -12.22 -14.06 -9.95
CA SER A 69 -13.59 -13.74 -10.39
C SER A 69 -13.64 -12.61 -11.43
N THR A 70 -14.74 -12.54 -12.18
CA THR A 70 -14.98 -11.47 -13.17
C THR A 70 -15.21 -10.13 -12.47
N TRP A 71 -14.47 -9.11 -12.92
CA TRP A 71 -14.64 -7.71 -12.51
C TRP A 71 -15.06 -6.91 -13.74
N THR A 72 -16.01 -6.00 -13.58
CA THR A 72 -16.53 -5.12 -14.63
C THR A 72 -16.66 -3.72 -14.06
N ALA A 73 -16.86 -2.71 -14.93
CA ALA A 73 -17.10 -1.34 -14.48
C ALA A 73 -18.25 -1.23 -13.45
N ASP A 74 -19.31 -2.02 -13.61
CA ASP A 74 -20.49 -1.99 -12.75
C ASP A 74 -20.24 -2.60 -11.35
N ASN A 75 -19.28 -3.50 -11.21
CA ASN A 75 -19.04 -4.24 -9.96
C ASN A 75 -17.66 -4.00 -9.34
N VAL A 76 -16.76 -3.28 -10.04
CA VAL A 76 -15.36 -3.07 -9.64
C VAL A 76 -15.24 -2.54 -8.21
N MET A 77 -16.11 -1.62 -7.82
CA MET A 77 -16.10 -1.05 -6.46
C MET A 77 -16.49 -2.07 -5.39
N ALA A 78 -17.52 -2.88 -5.65
CA ALA A 78 -17.95 -3.92 -4.72
C ALA A 78 -16.87 -5.00 -4.57
N LYS A 79 -16.28 -5.42 -5.69
CA LYS A 79 -15.19 -6.41 -5.73
C LYS A 79 -13.91 -5.89 -5.06
N ALA A 80 -13.53 -4.64 -5.32
CA ALA A 80 -12.40 -3.99 -4.66
C ALA A 80 -12.60 -3.91 -3.15
N LYS A 81 -13.79 -3.54 -2.68
CA LYS A 81 -14.10 -3.50 -1.25
C LYS A 81 -14.00 -4.89 -0.61
N ALA A 82 -14.56 -5.91 -1.25
CA ALA A 82 -14.46 -7.30 -0.77
C ALA A 82 -13.00 -7.79 -0.72
N PHE A 83 -12.22 -7.49 -1.76
CA PHE A 83 -10.80 -7.83 -1.81
C PHE A 83 -9.99 -7.14 -0.71
N VAL A 84 -10.17 -5.83 -0.53
CA VAL A 84 -9.51 -5.08 0.55
C VAL A 84 -9.89 -5.66 1.91
N GLN A 85 -11.17 -5.96 2.16
CA GLN A 85 -11.62 -6.57 3.42
C GLN A 85 -10.97 -7.93 3.66
N ALA A 86 -10.93 -8.80 2.64
CA ALA A 86 -10.26 -10.10 2.73
C ALA A 86 -8.76 -9.95 3.01
N TYR A 87 -8.08 -9.04 2.30
CA TYR A 87 -6.67 -8.75 2.53
C TYR A 87 -6.41 -8.25 3.97
N MET A 88 -7.25 -7.34 4.48
CA MET A 88 -7.14 -6.85 5.86
C MET A 88 -7.40 -7.97 6.88
N ALA A 89 -8.30 -8.92 6.60
CA ALA A 89 -8.58 -10.04 7.50
C ALA A 89 -7.38 -10.99 7.66
N VAL A 90 -6.62 -11.23 6.58
CA VAL A 90 -5.33 -11.95 6.65
C VAL A 90 -4.36 -11.22 7.59
N TRP A 91 -4.24 -9.91 7.42
CA TRP A 91 -3.40 -9.09 8.29
C TRP A 91 -3.89 -9.05 9.73
N ASP A 92 -5.20 -8.99 9.98
CA ASP A 92 -5.76 -9.01 11.33
C ASP A 92 -5.34 -10.28 12.08
N THR A 93 -5.39 -11.42 11.39
CA THR A 93 -5.07 -12.75 11.92
C THR A 93 -3.57 -12.90 12.19
N HIS A 94 -2.71 -12.39 11.31
CA HIS A 94 -1.27 -12.65 11.34
C HIS A 94 -0.39 -11.41 11.61
N HIS A 95 -0.98 -10.30 12.05
CA HIS A 95 -0.32 -8.98 12.12
C HIS A 95 1.08 -9.01 12.77
N ALA A 96 1.22 -9.64 13.94
CA ALA A 96 2.50 -9.66 14.64
C ALA A 96 3.58 -10.41 13.84
N LEU A 97 3.22 -11.53 13.22
CA LEU A 97 4.13 -12.35 12.41
C LEU A 97 4.53 -11.62 11.13
N LEU A 98 3.56 -11.03 10.42
CA LEU A 98 3.82 -10.26 9.20
C LEU A 98 4.69 -9.02 9.50
N ARG A 99 4.41 -8.31 10.60
CA ARG A 99 5.22 -7.17 11.05
C ARG A 99 6.65 -7.60 11.37
N ILE A 100 6.84 -8.70 12.09
CA ILE A 100 8.18 -9.20 12.43
C ILE A 100 8.91 -9.64 11.16
N ARG A 101 8.25 -10.39 10.27
CA ARG A 101 8.85 -10.81 8.99
C ARG A 101 9.35 -9.61 8.20
N ASN A 102 8.50 -8.60 8.02
CA ASN A 102 8.85 -7.42 7.25
C ASN A 102 9.98 -6.64 7.92
N PHE A 103 9.94 -6.46 9.24
CA PHE A 103 11.00 -5.76 9.98
C PHE A 103 12.36 -6.46 9.86
N VAL A 104 12.41 -7.78 10.04
CA VAL A 104 13.68 -8.54 9.94
C VAL A 104 14.20 -8.56 8.51
N ALA A 105 13.31 -8.59 7.51
CA ALA A 105 13.70 -8.42 6.11
C ALA A 105 14.29 -7.01 5.85
N ASP A 106 13.67 -5.97 6.38
CA ASP A 106 14.12 -4.58 6.23
C ASP A 106 15.44 -4.31 6.99
N GLU A 107 15.75 -5.07 8.05
CA GLU A 107 17.06 -5.09 8.73
C GLU A 107 18.16 -5.83 7.93
N GLY A 108 17.80 -6.53 6.84
CA GLY A 108 18.74 -7.11 5.88
C GLY A 108 18.86 -8.64 5.87
N ASP A 109 18.05 -9.38 6.64
CA ASP A 109 18.05 -10.85 6.54
C ASP A 109 17.36 -11.29 5.23
N LYS A 110 18.17 -11.73 4.26
CA LYS A 110 17.72 -12.16 2.93
C LYS A 110 16.71 -13.29 2.98
N ARG A 111 16.77 -14.18 3.98
CA ARG A 111 15.83 -15.30 4.09
C ARG A 111 14.42 -14.81 4.37
N PHE A 112 14.28 -13.81 5.26
CA PHE A 112 13.00 -13.17 5.54
C PHE A 112 12.49 -12.36 4.34
N HIS A 113 13.40 -11.72 3.59
CA HIS A 113 13.06 -11.06 2.33
C HIS A 113 12.48 -12.05 1.31
N ASP A 114 13.10 -13.22 1.15
CA ASP A 114 12.64 -14.26 0.22
C ASP A 114 11.30 -14.87 0.63
N VAL A 115 11.07 -15.07 1.93
CA VAL A 115 9.74 -15.48 2.44
C VAL A 115 8.69 -14.43 2.13
N ARG A 116 8.98 -13.14 2.37
CA ARG A 116 8.06 -12.04 2.04
C ARG A 116 7.74 -12.01 0.55
N ARG A 117 8.75 -12.11 -0.31
CA ARG A 117 8.58 -12.14 -1.77
C ARG A 117 7.68 -13.29 -2.20
N ARG A 118 7.97 -14.53 -1.77
CA ARG A 118 7.17 -15.72 -2.10
C ARG A 118 5.73 -15.61 -1.63
N ALA A 119 5.49 -15.02 -0.45
CA ALA A 119 4.16 -14.89 0.11
C ALA A 119 3.26 -13.91 -0.68
N VAL A 120 3.83 -12.86 -1.27
CA VAL A 120 3.06 -11.83 -2.01
C VAL A 120 3.02 -12.06 -3.51
N GLU A 121 3.96 -12.82 -4.07
CA GLU A 121 4.10 -13.10 -5.50
C GLU A 121 2.81 -13.60 -6.17
N PRO A 122 2.03 -14.55 -5.59
CA PRO A 122 0.77 -14.97 -6.21
C PRO A 122 -0.26 -13.84 -6.33
N ILE A 123 -0.36 -12.98 -5.30
CA ILE A 123 -1.30 -11.84 -5.31
C ILE A 123 -0.83 -10.80 -6.33
N HIS A 124 0.48 -10.57 -6.42
CA HIS A 124 1.09 -9.65 -7.39
C HIS A 124 0.77 -10.06 -8.82
N LEU A 125 1.02 -11.32 -9.18
CA LEU A 125 0.73 -11.86 -10.51
C LEU A 125 -0.76 -11.81 -10.85
N ALA A 126 -1.64 -12.17 -9.92
CA ALA A 126 -3.08 -12.09 -10.15
C ALA A 126 -3.61 -10.65 -10.28
N LEU A 127 -3.00 -9.68 -9.59
CA LEU A 127 -3.29 -8.27 -9.79
C LEU A 127 -2.82 -7.80 -11.18
N GLN A 128 -1.63 -8.24 -11.62
CA GLN A 128 -1.11 -7.92 -12.95
C GLN A 128 -2.09 -8.38 -14.04
N GLU A 129 -2.50 -9.64 -14.01
CA GLU A 129 -3.46 -10.22 -14.97
C GLU A 129 -4.81 -9.47 -14.92
N LYS A 130 -5.27 -9.08 -13.72
CA LYS A 130 -6.49 -8.30 -13.56
C LYS A 130 -6.39 -6.93 -14.22
N ILE A 131 -5.27 -6.25 -14.06
CA ILE A 131 -5.00 -4.94 -14.66
C ILE A 131 -4.97 -5.05 -16.18
N GLU A 132 -4.24 -6.03 -16.71
CA GLU A 132 -4.17 -6.31 -18.16
C GLU A 132 -5.56 -6.53 -18.74
N THR A 133 -6.39 -7.34 -18.07
CA THR A 133 -7.76 -7.63 -18.50
C THR A 133 -8.66 -6.40 -18.47
N LEU A 134 -8.68 -5.65 -17.36
CA LEU A 134 -9.58 -4.50 -17.18
C LEU A 134 -9.21 -3.31 -18.05
N GLN A 135 -7.95 -3.22 -18.49
CA GLN A 135 -7.43 -2.11 -19.29
C GLN A 135 -7.20 -2.49 -20.75
N ALA A 136 -7.59 -3.70 -21.16
CA ALA A 136 -7.37 -4.23 -22.51
C ALA A 136 -7.97 -3.35 -23.62
N ASP A 137 -9.09 -2.68 -23.34
CA ASP A 137 -9.81 -1.82 -24.29
C ASP A 137 -9.49 -0.33 -24.13
N LEU A 138 -8.66 0.05 -23.13
CA LEU A 138 -8.28 1.45 -22.94
C LEU A 138 -7.27 1.89 -24.01
N PRO A 139 -7.29 3.18 -24.42
CA PRO A 139 -6.20 3.76 -25.19
C PRO A 139 -4.84 3.56 -24.50
N PRO A 140 -3.73 3.32 -25.23
CA PRO A 140 -2.43 3.05 -24.63
C PRO A 140 -1.93 4.12 -23.64
N ASP A 141 -2.26 5.39 -23.89
CA ASP A 141 -1.93 6.54 -23.03
C ASP A 141 -2.75 6.60 -21.73
N GLN A 142 -3.77 5.74 -21.60
CA GLN A 142 -4.63 5.60 -20.43
C GLN A 142 -4.41 4.28 -19.68
N ARG A 143 -3.45 3.45 -20.13
CA ARG A 143 -3.08 2.21 -19.46
C ARG A 143 -1.97 2.49 -18.44
N LEU A 144 -2.08 1.85 -17.29
CA LEU A 144 -0.97 1.77 -16.34
C LEU A 144 -0.13 0.52 -16.64
N ASP A 145 1.18 0.60 -16.37
CA ASP A 145 2.04 -0.58 -16.44
C ASP A 145 1.59 -1.64 -15.42
N PRO A 146 1.17 -2.85 -15.84
CA PRO A 146 0.55 -3.82 -14.94
C PRO A 146 1.46 -4.29 -13.79
N PRO A 147 2.73 -4.68 -14.01
CA PRO A 147 3.62 -5.09 -12.91
C PRO A 147 3.93 -3.97 -11.91
N SER A 148 4.17 -2.75 -12.39
CA SER A 148 4.42 -1.59 -11.51
C SER A 148 3.19 -1.23 -10.70
N THR A 149 2.01 -1.26 -11.32
CA THR A 149 0.74 -0.95 -10.67
C THR A 149 0.41 -1.97 -9.60
N ALA A 150 0.57 -3.27 -9.88
CA ALA A 150 0.40 -4.34 -8.89
C ALA A 150 1.34 -4.13 -7.67
N SER A 151 2.58 -3.71 -7.91
CA SER A 151 3.56 -3.44 -6.84
C SER A 151 3.13 -2.27 -5.95
N VAL A 152 2.71 -1.14 -6.55
CA VAL A 152 2.24 0.03 -5.80
C VAL A 152 0.94 -0.25 -5.05
N VAL A 153 0.01 -1.00 -5.66
CA VAL A 153 -1.22 -1.43 -5.02
C VAL A 153 -0.92 -2.31 -3.80
N LEU A 154 -0.01 -3.29 -3.91
CA LEU A 154 0.38 -4.13 -2.79
C LEU A 154 1.05 -3.33 -1.67
N ALA A 155 1.93 -2.38 -2.01
CA ALA A 155 2.53 -1.49 -1.02
C ALA A 155 1.48 -0.64 -0.29
N MET A 156 0.50 -0.10 -1.03
CA MET A 156 -0.63 0.63 -0.46
C MET A 156 -1.47 -0.24 0.48
N LEU A 157 -1.82 -1.46 0.06
CA LEU A 157 -2.61 -2.40 0.86
C LEU A 157 -1.87 -2.78 2.14
N GLU A 158 -0.62 -3.20 2.04
CA GLU A 158 0.22 -3.58 3.18
C GLU A 158 0.35 -2.41 4.18
N ARG A 159 0.66 -1.20 3.69
CA ARG A 159 0.81 -0.04 4.56
C ARG A 159 -0.50 0.36 5.21
N THR A 160 -1.62 0.27 4.48
CA THR A 160 -2.96 0.51 5.05
C THR A 160 -3.26 -0.51 6.15
N ALA A 161 -2.97 -1.80 5.93
CA ALA A 161 -3.20 -2.87 6.90
C ALA A 161 -2.40 -2.69 8.20
N ALA A 162 -1.19 -2.11 8.10
CA ALA A 162 -0.41 -1.74 9.27
C ALA A 162 -0.99 -0.51 10.01
N LEU A 163 -1.43 0.52 9.27
CA LEU A 163 -1.90 1.79 9.84
C LEU A 163 -3.32 1.71 10.44
N ILE A 164 -4.20 0.88 9.89
CA ILE A 164 -5.61 0.76 10.31
C ILE A 164 -5.78 0.27 11.75
N ARG A 165 -4.71 -0.29 12.34
CA ARG A 165 -4.65 -0.77 13.72
C ARG A 165 -4.17 0.29 14.72
N LEU A 166 -3.64 1.41 14.23
CA LEU A 166 -3.20 2.49 15.11
C LEU A 166 -4.42 3.23 15.67
N PRO A 167 -4.35 3.70 16.94
CA PRO A 167 -5.37 4.59 17.48
C PRO A 167 -5.53 5.81 16.57
N SER A 168 -6.73 6.02 16.03
CA SER A 168 -7.01 7.16 15.17
C SER A 168 -7.41 8.35 16.05
N ALA A 169 -6.56 9.38 16.08
CA ALA A 169 -6.87 10.66 16.74
C ALA A 169 -7.89 11.52 15.95
N HIS A 170 -8.27 11.10 14.74
CA HIS A 170 -9.12 11.87 13.81
C HIS A 170 -10.28 11.00 13.26
N LYS A 171 -11.18 11.60 12.47
CA LYS A 171 -12.36 10.97 11.82
C LYS A 171 -12.05 9.82 10.83
N ALA A 172 -10.78 9.40 10.71
CA ALA A 172 -10.32 8.33 9.83
C ALA A 172 -10.50 6.96 10.53
N THR A 173 -11.76 6.49 10.54
CA THR A 173 -12.14 5.18 11.10
C THR A 173 -11.76 4.03 10.17
N ARG A 174 -11.58 2.82 10.71
CA ARG A 174 -11.33 1.59 9.93
C ARG A 174 -12.26 1.40 8.72
N PRO A 175 -13.60 1.50 8.84
CA PRO A 175 -14.48 1.36 7.67
C PRO A 175 -14.19 2.38 6.56
N ARG A 176 -13.95 3.64 6.92
CA ARG A 176 -13.61 4.71 5.96
C ARG A 176 -12.27 4.48 5.27
N GLN A 177 -11.29 3.94 5.99
CA GLN A 177 -9.99 3.59 5.40
C GLN A 177 -10.16 2.44 4.41
N ILE A 178 -10.91 1.39 4.75
CA ILE A 178 -11.25 0.30 3.82
C ILE A 178 -11.93 0.83 2.56
N GLU A 179 -12.94 1.71 2.71
CA GLU A 179 -13.62 2.33 1.57
C GLU A 179 -12.69 3.17 0.70
N THR A 180 -11.81 3.95 1.32
CA THR A 180 -10.83 4.77 0.62
C THR A 180 -9.85 3.90 -0.17
N THR A 181 -9.30 2.86 0.47
CA THR A 181 -8.37 1.92 -0.19
C THR A 181 -9.04 1.15 -1.32
N ALA A 182 -10.30 0.74 -1.14
CA ALA A 182 -11.09 0.09 -2.19
C ALA A 182 -11.30 1.01 -3.39
N PHE A 183 -11.61 2.29 -3.14
CA PHE A 183 -11.75 3.29 -4.20
C PHE A 183 -10.44 3.50 -4.98
N LEU A 184 -9.32 3.64 -4.28
CA LEU A 184 -8.00 3.80 -4.90
C LEU A 184 -7.59 2.56 -5.70
N LEU A 185 -7.85 1.36 -5.16
CA LEU A 185 -7.65 0.10 -5.87
C LEU A 185 -8.50 0.05 -7.15
N ALA A 186 -9.81 0.24 -7.05
CA ALA A 186 -10.71 0.20 -8.21
C ALA A 186 -10.30 1.24 -9.27
N SER A 187 -9.92 2.45 -8.85
CA SER A 187 -9.44 3.49 -9.74
C SER A 187 -8.16 3.07 -10.48
N ALA A 188 -7.18 2.50 -9.78
CA ALA A 188 -5.95 2.02 -10.39
C ALA A 188 -6.22 0.86 -11.38
N LEU A 189 -7.10 -0.07 -11.03
CA LEU A 189 -7.46 -1.19 -11.90
C LEU A 189 -8.14 -0.74 -13.20
N MET A 190 -8.92 0.34 -13.16
CA MET A 190 -9.64 0.88 -14.32
C MET A 190 -8.82 1.90 -15.15
N GLY A 191 -7.50 2.01 -14.95
CA GLY A 191 -6.61 2.91 -15.74
C GLY A 191 -6.35 4.28 -15.10
N GLY A 192 -6.74 4.47 -13.84
CA GLY A 192 -6.70 5.78 -13.18
C GLY A 192 -7.80 6.72 -13.68
N MET A 193 -8.03 7.84 -12.99
CA MET A 193 -8.94 8.87 -13.50
C MET A 193 -8.26 9.59 -14.67
N PRO A 194 -8.80 9.57 -15.90
CA PRO A 194 -8.29 10.42 -16.97
C PRO A 194 -8.56 11.87 -16.57
N ARG A 195 -7.54 12.72 -16.62
CA ARG A 195 -7.78 14.15 -16.64
C ARG A 195 -6.98 14.74 -17.78
N ASP A 196 -7.73 15.25 -18.75
CA ASP A 196 -7.44 16.54 -19.35
C ASP A 196 -7.07 17.55 -18.25
N VAL A 197 -5.82 17.52 -17.80
CA VAL A 197 -5.12 18.72 -17.34
C VAL A 197 -4.49 19.33 -18.59
N ARG A 198 -5.29 19.51 -19.65
CA ARG A 198 -5.04 20.64 -20.54
C ARG A 198 -5.31 21.86 -19.69
N ASN A 199 -4.22 22.46 -19.27
CA ASN A 199 -4.10 23.76 -18.67
C ASN A 199 -5.13 24.74 -19.28
N THR A 200 -6.35 24.80 -18.75
CA THR A 200 -7.30 25.88 -19.02
C THR A 200 -6.90 27.11 -18.20
N ARG A 201 -5.62 27.50 -18.26
CA ARG A 201 -5.30 28.91 -18.15
C ARG A 201 -5.64 29.50 -19.50
N LYS A 202 -6.90 29.94 -19.66
CA LYS A 202 -7.21 31.01 -20.60
C LYS A 202 -6.23 32.14 -20.29
N THR A 203 -5.22 32.31 -21.12
CA THR A 203 -4.51 33.59 -21.20
C THR A 203 -5.59 34.62 -21.48
N PRO A 204 -5.79 35.66 -20.63
CA PRO A 204 -6.72 36.70 -20.99
C PRO A 204 -6.21 37.34 -22.27
N GLU A 205 -7.02 37.28 -23.34
CA GLU A 205 -6.81 38.11 -24.52
C GLU A 205 -6.67 39.55 -24.04
N LYS A 206 -5.53 40.18 -24.35
CA LYS A 206 -5.41 41.63 -24.23
C LYS A 206 -6.50 42.24 -25.11
N PRO A 207 -7.33 43.17 -24.61
CA PRO A 207 -8.25 43.87 -25.48
C PRO A 207 -7.46 44.66 -26.52
N ALA A 208 -7.90 44.57 -27.78
CA ALA A 208 -7.39 45.34 -28.89
C ALA A 208 -7.50 46.84 -28.57
N ASP A 209 -6.37 47.54 -28.64
CA ASP A 209 -6.28 48.99 -28.55
C ASP A 209 -6.92 49.61 -29.81
N GLN A 210 -8.18 50.03 -29.69
CA GLN A 210 -8.84 50.87 -30.66
C GLN A 210 -8.53 52.35 -30.34
N SER A 211 -7.65 52.88 -31.17
CA SER A 211 -7.25 54.27 -31.34
C SER A 211 -8.25 55.40 -31.01
N ARG A 212 -7.79 56.31 -30.13
CA ARG A 212 -7.82 57.82 -30.19
C ARG A 212 -9.17 58.59 -30.15
N PRO A 213 -9.17 59.82 -29.56
CA PRO A 213 -8.96 60.99 -30.43
C PRO A 213 -8.05 62.09 -29.86
N ALA A 214 -7.57 62.92 -30.78
CA ALA A 214 -6.71 64.06 -30.57
C ALA A 214 -7.41 65.22 -29.83
N ARG A 215 -6.66 65.92 -28.97
CA ARG A 215 -6.92 67.34 -28.66
C ARG A 215 -5.63 68.15 -28.82
N ARG A 216 -5.72 69.17 -29.66
CA ARG A 216 -4.67 70.13 -30.01
C ARG A 216 -5.09 71.50 -29.44
N ARG A 217 -4.10 72.25 -28.92
CA ARG A 217 -4.06 73.71 -28.62
C ARG A 217 -4.86 74.21 -27.41
N ALA A 218 -4.49 75.26 -26.68
CA ALA A 218 -3.29 76.10 -26.52
C ALA A 218 -3.63 77.21 -25.48
N ARG A 219 -2.61 77.92 -24.97
CA ARG A 219 -2.58 79.23 -24.24
C ARG A 219 -2.72 79.16 -22.70
N GLN A 220 -1.65 79.51 -21.94
CA GLN A 220 -1.18 80.87 -21.50
C GLN A 220 -2.11 81.44 -20.39
N ALA A 221 -1.68 82.06 -19.27
CA ALA A 221 -0.40 82.57 -18.77
C ALA A 221 -0.53 82.88 -17.24
N GLU A 222 0.60 83.25 -16.60
CA GLU A 222 0.77 84.14 -15.40
C GLU A 222 0.19 83.64 -14.05
N ASP A 223 0.77 83.84 -12.86
CA ASP A 223 1.90 84.63 -12.30
C ASP A 223 2.34 83.88 -11.01
N GLY A 224 3.60 83.82 -10.59
CA GLY A 224 4.28 84.89 -9.84
C GLY A 224 4.67 84.37 -8.44
N ALA A 225 5.95 84.47 -8.10
CA ALA A 225 6.63 83.86 -6.93
C ALA A 225 6.22 84.45 -5.56
N PRO A 226 6.82 83.95 -4.44
CA PRO A 226 7.96 84.72 -3.91
C PRO A 226 9.11 83.85 -3.36
N SER A 227 10.35 84.34 -3.49
CA SER A 227 11.21 84.71 -2.34
C SER A 227 12.61 85.15 -2.83
N ALA A 228 13.05 86.30 -2.30
CA ALA A 228 14.33 87.04 -2.46
C ALA A 228 14.36 88.10 -3.57
#